data_AF-A0A8S2VYH5-F1
#
_entry.id   AF-A0A8S2VYH5-F1
#
_cell.length_a   1.000
_cell.length_b   1.000
_cell.length_c   1.000
_cell.angle_alpha   90.00
_cell.angle_beta   90.00
_cell.angle_gamma   90.00
#
_symmetry.space_group_name_H-M   'P 1'
#
loop_
_entity.id
_entity.type
_entity.pdbx_description
1 polymer ?
#
loop_
_entity_poly.entity_id
_entity_poly.type
_entity_poly.pdbx_seq_one_letter_code
_entity_poly.pdbx_strand_id
1 'polypeptide(L)' 'EEELAGINIYRTGHGKSAIVLFTDIFGYTFINSRKLADHFAIDTGATVFIPDYFHGDPINPNIPNYRDLLPDWRKQHPVI' A
#
# COMPACT_ATOMS: atom_id res chain seq x y z
N GLU A 1 1.09 2.19 11.89
CA GLU A 1 -0.02 1.41 11.31
C GLU A 1 -1.22 1.63 12.20
N GLU A 2 -2.40 1.74 11.62
CA GLU A 2 -3.67 1.89 12.34
C GLU A 2 -4.76 1.19 11.53
N GLU A 3 -5.87 0.86 12.17
CA GLU A 3 -7.07 0.36 11.48
C GLU A 3 -8.03 1.54 11.28
N LEU A 4 -8.52 1.71 10.06
CA LEU A 4 -9.53 2.71 9.72
C LEU A 4 -10.62 2.07 8.87
N ALA A 5 -11.87 2.17 9.34
CA ALA A 5 -13.03 1.58 8.68
C ALA A 5 -12.89 0.07 8.37
N GLY A 6 -12.23 -0.69 9.26
CA GLY A 6 -12.00 -2.13 9.09
C GLY A 6 -10.88 -2.49 8.09
N ILE A 7 -10.07 -1.51 7.67
CA ILE A 7 -8.94 -1.72 6.76
C ILE A 7 -7.66 -1.26 7.46
N ASN A 8 -6.62 -2.10 7.40
CA ASN A 8 -5.28 -1.73 7.88
C ASN A 8 -4.70 -0.64 6.98
N ILE A 9 -4.13 0.40 7.59
CA ILE A 9 -3.51 1.49 6.86
C ILE A 9 -2.11 1.80 7.40
N TYR A 10 -1.22 2.18 6.49
CA TYR A 10 -0.04 2.95 6.85
C TYR A 10 -0.38 4.45 6.76
N ARG A 11 -0.09 5.19 7.84
CA ARG A 11 -0.33 6.63 7.92
C ARG A 11 0.96 7.33 8.29
N THR A 12 1.21 8.46 7.62
CA THR A 12 2.32 9.37 7.92
C THR A 12 1.89 10.82 7.71
N GLY A 13 2.54 11.77 8.39
CA GLY A 13 2.17 13.19 8.37
C GLY A 13 0.95 13.58 9.22
N HIS A 14 0.87 14.88 9.57
CA HIS A 14 -0.17 15.45 10.43
C HIS A 14 -0.74 16.76 9.85
N GLY A 15 -1.24 16.68 8.62
CA GLY A 15 -1.82 17.80 7.88
C GLY A 15 -3.34 17.91 8.03
N LYS A 16 -3.90 19.04 7.55
CA LYS A 16 -5.35 19.21 7.36
C LYS A 16 -5.85 18.60 6.05
N SER A 17 -4.96 18.48 5.06
CA SER A 17 -5.23 17.84 3.78
C SER A 17 -4.80 16.38 3.81
N ALA A 18 -5.44 15.56 2.97
CA ALA A 18 -5.16 14.13 2.88
C ALA A 18 -4.71 13.74 1.47
N ILE A 19 -3.74 12.83 1.39
CA ILE A 19 -3.37 12.10 0.17
C ILE A 19 -3.62 10.63 0.43
N VAL A 20 -4.33 9.96 -0.47
CA VAL A 20 -4.49 8.50 -0.45
C VAL A 20 -3.63 7.92 -1.56
N LEU A 21 -2.61 7.16 -1.17
CA LEU A 21 -1.66 6.52 -2.08
C LEU A 21 -2.08 5.06 -2.26
N PHE A 22 -2.56 4.73 -3.46
CA PHE A 22 -2.78 3.34 -3.86
C PHE A 22 -1.49 2.73 -4.41
N THR A 23 -1.17 1.53 -3.95
CA THR A 23 0.05 0.82 -4.34
C THR A 23 -0.16 -0.03 -5.59
N ASP A 24 0.92 -0.60 -6.12
CA ASP A 24 0.81 -1.73 -7.04
C ASP A 24 0.61 -3.03 -6.27
N ILE A 25 0.85 -4.16 -6.93
CA ILE A 25 0.72 -5.52 -6.39
C ILE A 25 1.54 -5.80 -5.12
N PHE A 26 2.55 -4.97 -4.77
CA PHE A 26 3.41 -5.21 -3.61
C PHE A 26 2.80 -4.70 -2.29
N GLY A 27 1.72 -3.94 -2.35
CA GLY A 27 0.92 -3.56 -1.19
C GLY A 27 1.56 -2.52 -0.25
N TYR A 28 0.84 -2.25 0.85
CA TYR A 28 1.15 -1.18 1.79
C TYR A 28 2.36 -1.45 2.70
N THR A 29 2.76 -2.72 2.85
CA THR A 29 3.94 -3.12 3.63
C THR A 29 5.24 -2.98 2.83
N PHE A 30 5.16 -2.77 1.52
CA PHE A 30 6.34 -2.60 0.69
C PHE A 30 7.07 -1.30 1.04
N ILE A 31 8.36 -1.42 1.36
CA ILE A 31 9.17 -0.32 1.89
C ILE A 31 9.23 0.89 0.96
N ASN A 32 9.24 0.68 -0.36
CA ASN A 32 9.28 1.77 -1.33
C ASN A 32 7.99 2.60 -1.29
N SER A 33 6.83 1.94 -1.14
CA SER A 33 5.53 2.60 -0.98
C SER A 33 5.50 3.49 0.26
N ARG A 34 6.01 2.99 1.40
CA ARG A 34 6.07 3.75 2.65
C ARG A 34 7.01 4.94 2.57
N LYS A 35 8.21 4.75 2.00
CA LYS A 35 9.15 5.85 1.75
C LYS A 35 8.54 6.95 0.87
N LEU A 36 7.80 6.57 -0.17
CA LEU A 36 7.12 7.53 -1.04
C LEU A 36 6.05 8.32 -0.27
N ALA A 37 5.27 7.65 0.58
CA ALA A 37 4.29 8.32 1.43
C ALA A 37 4.95 9.27 2.43
N ASP A 38 6.08 8.89 3.04
CA ASP A 38 6.83 9.76 3.93
C ASP A 38 7.33 11.02 3.20
N HIS A 39 7.88 10.86 1.98
CA HIS A 39 8.28 12.00 1.16
C HIS A 39 7.11 12.92 0.82
N PHE A 40 5.95 12.36 0.41
CA PHE A 40 4.77 13.17 0.15
C PHE A 40 4.27 13.91 1.39
N ALA A 41 4.28 13.27 2.57
CA ALA A 41 3.89 13.93 3.81
C ALA A 41 4.82 15.11 4.14
N ILE A 42 6.14 14.92 3.99
CA ILE A 42 7.14 15.96 4.24
C ILE A 42 6.98 17.12 3.23
N ASP A 43 6.91 16.81 1.95
CA ASP A 43 6.95 17.82 0.89
C ASP A 43 5.65 18.63 0.77
N THR A 44 4.51 18.03 1.13
CA THR A 44 3.19 18.67 1.01
C THR A 44 2.61 19.16 2.34
N GLY A 45 3.13 18.65 3.47
CA GLY A 45 2.52 18.86 4.78
C GLY A 45 1.15 18.18 4.95
N ALA A 46 0.74 17.30 4.03
CA ALA A 46 -0.50 16.53 4.13
C ALA A 46 -0.35 15.31 5.05
N THR A 47 -1.46 14.76 5.52
CA THR A 47 -1.48 13.38 6.02
C THR A 47 -1.63 12.43 4.84
N VAL A 48 -0.74 11.45 4.74
CA VAL A 48 -0.72 10.46 3.67
C VAL A 48 -1.14 9.10 4.23
N PHE A 49 -2.05 8.44 3.51
CA PHE A 49 -2.59 7.13 3.84
C PHE A 49 -2.29 6.12 2.73
N ILE A 50 -1.86 4.92 3.11
CA ILE A 50 -1.75 3.76 2.22
C ILE A 50 -2.65 2.65 2.77
N PRO A 51 -3.81 2.37 2.14
CA PRO A 51 -4.72 1.32 2.58
C PRO A 51 -4.27 -0.08 2.13
N ASP A 52 -4.54 -1.07 2.97
CA ASP A 52 -4.41 -2.50 2.67
C ASP A 52 -5.68 -3.04 2.01
N TYR A 53 -5.90 -2.68 0.74
CA TYR A 53 -7.02 -3.22 -0.05
C TYR A 53 -6.75 -4.63 -0.60
N PHE A 54 -5.59 -5.23 -0.29
CA PHE A 54 -5.31 -6.65 -0.53
C PHE A 54 -5.60 -7.52 0.69
N HIS A 55 -6.03 -6.94 1.82
CA HIS A 55 -6.39 -7.66 3.04
C HIS A 55 -5.30 -8.64 3.51
N GLY A 56 -4.05 -8.20 3.47
CA GLY A 56 -2.90 -9.00 3.87
C GLY A 56 -2.37 -9.97 2.81
N ASP A 57 -2.89 -9.95 1.57
CA ASP A 57 -2.41 -10.79 0.46
C ASP A 57 -1.77 -10.02 -0.72
N PRO A 58 -0.80 -9.11 -0.50
CA PRO A 58 0.00 -8.56 -1.59
C PRO A 58 1.05 -9.57 -2.09
N ILE A 59 1.54 -9.36 -3.30
CA ILE A 59 2.69 -10.10 -3.83
C ILE A 59 3.94 -9.76 -3.02
N ASN A 60 4.66 -10.77 -2.54
CA ASN A 60 5.95 -10.58 -1.88
C ASN A 60 7.10 -10.56 -2.91
N PRO A 61 7.76 -9.41 -3.14
CA PRO A 61 8.82 -9.30 -4.15
C PRO A 61 10.11 -10.04 -3.77
N ASN A 62 10.25 -10.49 -2.51
CA ASN A 62 11.42 -11.24 -2.03
C ASN A 62 11.34 -12.73 -2.39
N ILE A 63 10.21 -13.21 -2.91
CA ILE A 63 10.08 -14.58 -3.40
C ILE A 63 10.79 -14.68 -4.76
N PRO A 64 11.75 -15.61 -4.95
CA PRO A 64 12.34 -15.87 -6.26
C PRO A 64 11.26 -16.20 -7.29
N ASN A 65 11.35 -15.63 -8.48
CA ASN A 65 10.36 -15.81 -9.55
C ASN A 65 8.90 -15.53 -9.12
N TYR A 66 8.65 -14.55 -8.23
CA TYR A 66 7.29 -14.16 -7.80
C TYR A 66 6.30 -13.93 -8.97
N ARG A 67 6.81 -13.64 -10.17
CA ARG A 67 6.00 -13.49 -11.38
C ARG A 67 5.21 -14.75 -11.74
N ASP A 68 5.73 -15.91 -11.39
CA ASP A 68 5.06 -17.21 -11.62
C ASP A 68 3.83 -17.38 -10.73
N LEU A 69 3.72 -16.60 -9.64
CA LEU A 69 2.55 -16.58 -8.74
C LEU A 69 1.43 -15.66 -9.24
N LEU A 70 1.74 -14.73 -10.16
CA LEU A 70 0.78 -13.73 -10.63
C LEU A 70 -0.49 -14.34 -11.27
N PRO A 71 -0.43 -15.44 -12.04
CA PRO A 71 -1.64 -16.04 -12.61
C PRO A 71 -2.64 -16.48 -11.55
N ASP A 72 -2.19 -17.10 -10.46
CA ASP A 72 -3.07 -17.56 -9.39
C ASP A 72 -3.51 -16.42 -8.48
N TRP A 73 -2.59 -15.50 -8.15
CA TRP A 73 -2.92 -14.31 -7.38
C TRP A 73 -3.99 -13.45 -8.07
N ARG A 74 -3.91 -13.27 -9.41
CA ARG A 74 -4.92 -12.51 -10.19
C ARG A 74 -6.31 -13.13 -10.19
N LYS A 75 -6.44 -14.45 -9.96
CA LYS A 75 -7.76 -15.09 -9.84
C LYS A 75 -8.48 -14.65 -8.57
N GLN A 76 -7.72 -14.34 -7.52
CA GLN A 76 -8.24 -13.86 -6.24
C GLN A 76 -8.35 -12.33 -6.21
N HIS A 77 -7.53 -11.63 -7.02
CA HIS A 77 -7.47 -10.18 -7.13
C HIS A 77 -7.75 -9.74 -8.57
N PRO A 78 -9.00 -9.88 -9.06
CA PRO A 78 -9.33 -9.51 -10.43
C PRO A 78 -9.15 -8.01 -10.64
N VAL A 79 -8.44 -7.64 -11.71
CA VAL A 79 -8.45 -6.27 -12.21
C VAL A 79 -9.83 -6.05 -12.83
N ILE A 80 -10.60 -5.11 -12.28
CA ILE A 80 -11.90 -4.70 -12.79
C ILE A 80 -11.75 -4.06 -14.17
#